data_AF-A0A9D1IMN8-F1
#
_entry.id   AF-A0A9D1IMN8-F1
#
_cell.length_a   1.000
_cell.length_b   1.000
_cell.length_c   1.000
_cell.angle_alpha   90.00
_cell.angle_beta   90.00
_cell.angle_gamma   90.00
#
_symmetry.space_group_name_H-M   'P 1'
#
loop_
_entity.id
_entity.type
_entity.pdbx_description
1 polymer ?
#
loop_
_entity_poly.entity_id
_entity_poly.type
_entity_poly.pdbx_seq_one_letter_code
_entity_poly.pdbx_strand_id
1 'polypeptide(L)'
;MDKTIEIPKLTILTKEQVYGDNKLNIFKVIDPKAAVSDTAILRGAYVSNYHVDNDSSLGGRTGYYWLQNSDRDGDVLSIGPDGDSDCLVRIRRSSGVRAALPYSSIQNLPHTIKTRPNGLEEITYGYYPGSATNKFIQRSLEDSYNAGDLTSIGTGCIFDGRKYDDYGEDFLPEKQEYFEYNGEIYARIRANSGFDDTYFTLSNEEKYKNGNYVWIKVEPIVWLKHPLDDIMISEKEIIAGVRFDKTIGGYNDDFNTTKLKWFLDNHLSKDILSLDKLKKDINKNNYSDDEIKTINNFIYLNENGKTLKKKKIIVKAKRKSNN
;
A
#
# COMPACT_ATOMS: atom_id res chain seq x y z
N MET A 1 -26.42 0.59 15.47
CA MET A 1 -26.27 0.01 14.12
C MET A 1 -24.81 0.00 13.80
N ASP A 2 -24.19 -1.18 13.84
CA ASP A 2 -22.80 -1.37 13.43
C ASP A 2 -22.73 -1.07 11.93
N LYS A 3 -22.18 0.07 11.53
CA LYS A 3 -21.93 0.34 10.11
C LYS A 3 -20.84 -0.63 9.69
N THR A 4 -21.20 -1.70 9.00
CA THR A 4 -20.25 -2.57 8.31
C THR A 4 -19.35 -1.67 7.47
N ILE A 5 -18.04 -1.70 7.71
CA ILE A 5 -17.09 -0.93 6.92
C ILE A 5 -17.19 -1.49 5.50
N GLU A 6 -17.68 -0.68 4.57
CA GLU A 6 -17.75 -1.07 3.17
C GLU A 6 -16.32 -1.21 2.64
N ILE A 7 -16.00 -2.40 2.13
CA ILE A 7 -14.69 -2.70 1.58
C ILE A 7 -14.60 -1.99 0.22
N PRO A 8 -13.60 -1.11 -0.01
CA PRO A 8 -13.45 -0.41 -1.27
C PRO A 8 -13.22 -1.41 -2.39
N LYS A 9 -13.77 -1.12 -3.58
CA LYS A 9 -13.51 -1.94 -4.77
C LYS A 9 -12.34 -1.34 -5.53
N LEU A 10 -11.13 -1.82 -5.23
CA LEU A 10 -9.93 -1.40 -5.94
C LEU A 10 -9.93 -1.91 -7.39
N THR A 11 -9.36 -1.09 -8.26
CA THR A 11 -9.05 -1.40 -9.66
C THR A 11 -7.69 -0.83 -10.05
N ILE A 12 -7.30 -0.95 -11.31
CA ILE A 12 -6.20 -0.22 -11.96
C ILE A 12 -6.77 0.57 -13.15
N LEU A 13 -6.00 1.47 -13.76
CA LEU A 13 -6.51 2.27 -14.88
C LEU A 13 -6.56 1.49 -16.20
N THR A 14 -7.42 1.95 -17.11
CA THR A 14 -7.37 1.54 -18.53
C THR A 14 -6.42 2.41 -19.33
N LYS A 15 -5.99 1.95 -20.52
CA LYS A 15 -5.22 2.75 -21.49
C LYS A 15 -5.97 4.02 -21.86
N GLU A 16 -7.28 3.93 -22.08
CA GLU A 16 -8.10 5.08 -22.46
C GLU A 16 -8.11 6.16 -21.38
N GLN A 17 -8.06 5.77 -20.10
CA GLN A 17 -7.97 6.69 -18.96
C GLN A 17 -6.61 7.39 -18.86
N VAL A 18 -5.55 6.83 -19.43
CA VAL A 18 -4.19 7.42 -19.40
C VAL A 18 -3.88 8.21 -20.68
N TYR A 19 -4.20 7.65 -21.85
CA TYR A 19 -3.78 8.20 -23.15
C TYR A 19 -4.90 8.35 -24.19
N GLY A 20 -6.10 7.81 -23.95
CA GLY A 20 -7.17 7.81 -24.94
C GLY A 20 -8.13 8.99 -24.82
N ASP A 21 -9.26 8.88 -25.51
CA ASP A 21 -10.27 9.94 -25.56
C ASP A 21 -10.92 10.21 -24.19
N ASN A 22 -10.96 9.20 -23.33
CA ASN A 22 -11.45 9.28 -21.94
C ASN A 22 -10.33 9.56 -20.93
N LYS A 23 -9.25 10.22 -21.36
CA LYS A 23 -8.10 10.53 -20.51
C LYS A 23 -8.49 11.35 -19.28
N LEU A 24 -8.07 10.88 -18.11
CA LEU A 24 -8.29 11.54 -16.83
C LEU A 24 -7.54 12.89 -16.78
N ASN A 25 -8.17 13.88 -16.16
CA ASN A 25 -7.64 15.23 -16.06
C ASN A 25 -6.35 15.29 -15.20
N ILE A 26 -6.14 14.32 -14.31
CA ILE A 26 -4.90 14.19 -13.54
C ILE A 26 -3.65 14.17 -14.46
N PHE A 27 -3.72 13.48 -15.61
CA PHE A 27 -2.60 13.39 -16.56
C PHE A 27 -2.46 14.61 -17.49
N LYS A 28 -3.17 15.71 -17.18
CA LYS A 28 -2.90 17.03 -17.75
C LYS A 28 -1.90 17.83 -16.90
N VAL A 29 -1.68 17.40 -15.65
CA VAL A 29 -0.86 18.12 -14.66
C VAL A 29 0.27 17.28 -14.07
N ILE A 30 0.22 15.95 -14.20
CA ILE A 30 1.32 15.06 -13.82
C ILE A 30 1.60 14.05 -14.93
N ASP A 31 2.84 13.56 -14.95
CA ASP A 31 3.29 12.46 -15.80
C ASP A 31 2.64 11.12 -15.37
N PRO A 32 2.35 10.20 -16.31
CA PRO A 32 1.90 8.84 -16.00
C PRO A 32 2.86 8.02 -15.13
N LYS A 33 4.16 8.32 -15.05
CA LYS A 33 5.09 7.65 -14.13
C LYS A 33 4.56 7.59 -12.69
N ALA A 34 4.93 6.54 -12.00
CA ALA A 34 4.66 6.37 -10.58
C ALA A 34 5.93 5.89 -9.87
N ALA A 35 6.16 6.39 -8.67
CA ALA A 35 7.24 5.89 -7.84
C ALA A 35 6.87 4.51 -7.28
N VAL A 36 7.85 3.64 -7.12
CA VAL A 36 7.69 2.29 -6.57
C VAL A 36 7.86 2.34 -5.05
N SER A 37 6.90 1.82 -4.27
CA SER A 37 7.05 1.72 -2.82
C SER A 37 8.14 0.71 -2.43
N ASP A 38 8.80 0.88 -1.28
CA ASP A 38 9.81 -0.09 -0.83
C ASP A 38 9.19 -1.49 -0.65
N THR A 39 7.93 -1.56 -0.22
CA THR A 39 7.17 -2.82 -0.18
C THR A 39 7.04 -3.46 -1.57
N ALA A 40 6.70 -2.70 -2.60
CA ALA A 40 6.61 -3.23 -3.96
C ALA A 40 7.97 -3.74 -4.46
N ILE A 41 9.07 -3.01 -4.18
CA ILE A 41 10.44 -3.46 -4.49
C ILE A 41 10.75 -4.78 -3.78
N LEU A 42 10.46 -4.87 -2.48
CA LEU A 42 10.67 -6.07 -1.69
C LEU A 42 9.85 -7.27 -2.16
N ARG A 43 8.73 -7.04 -2.86
CA ARG A 43 7.83 -8.08 -3.37
C ARG A 43 7.94 -8.30 -4.88
N GLY A 44 8.98 -7.80 -5.53
CA GLY A 44 9.33 -8.21 -6.89
C GLY A 44 9.22 -7.13 -7.95
N ALA A 45 8.82 -5.90 -7.61
CA ALA A 45 8.73 -4.82 -8.59
C ALA A 45 10.07 -4.59 -9.30
N TYR A 46 10.00 -4.41 -10.61
CA TYR A 46 11.09 -3.85 -11.39
C TYR A 46 11.28 -2.38 -11.01
N VAL A 47 12.54 -1.97 -10.85
CA VAL A 47 12.90 -0.59 -10.54
C VAL A 47 13.96 -0.12 -11.52
N SER A 48 13.72 1.05 -12.11
CA SER A 48 14.64 1.68 -13.04
C SER A 48 15.45 2.80 -12.36
N ASN A 49 16.33 3.45 -13.15
CA ASN A 49 16.99 4.70 -12.75
C ASN A 49 16.19 5.96 -13.13
N TYR A 50 15.00 5.82 -13.72
CA TYR A 50 14.09 6.93 -13.94
C TYR A 50 13.37 7.29 -12.65
N HIS A 51 12.96 8.56 -12.56
CA HIS A 51 12.35 9.12 -11.37
C HIS A 51 11.07 9.87 -11.75
N VAL A 52 10.13 9.95 -10.81
CA VAL A 52 8.99 10.86 -10.92
C VAL A 52 9.47 12.31 -10.87
N ASP A 53 8.67 13.22 -11.41
CA ASP A 53 9.02 14.63 -11.45
C ASP A 53 9.21 15.19 -10.02
N ASN A 54 10.29 15.95 -9.84
CA ASN A 54 10.66 16.61 -8.58
C ASN A 54 11.11 15.69 -7.43
N ASP A 55 11.31 14.38 -7.66
CA ASP A 55 11.89 13.47 -6.66
C ASP A 55 12.98 12.58 -7.28
N SER A 56 14.22 13.07 -7.29
CA SER A 56 15.40 12.32 -7.74
C SER A 56 16.00 11.41 -6.64
N SER A 57 15.27 11.15 -5.55
CA SER A 57 15.74 10.27 -4.47
C SER A 57 15.43 8.80 -4.78
N LEU A 58 16.00 7.88 -3.99
CA LEU A 58 15.68 6.45 -4.09
C LEU A 58 14.19 6.14 -3.91
N GLY A 59 13.44 7.01 -3.22
CA GLY A 59 11.99 6.87 -3.02
C GLY A 59 11.13 7.40 -4.19
N GLY A 60 11.75 8.08 -5.15
CA GLY A 60 11.13 8.60 -6.38
C GLY A 60 11.38 7.73 -7.61
N ARG A 61 12.15 6.65 -7.49
CA ARG A 61 12.42 5.71 -8.59
C ARG A 61 11.14 5.06 -9.10
N THR A 62 11.08 4.85 -10.41
CA THR A 62 9.90 4.36 -11.13
C THR A 62 10.10 2.93 -11.62
N GLY A 63 8.98 2.25 -11.85
CA GLY A 63 8.92 0.87 -12.33
C GLY A 63 7.88 0.71 -13.43
N TYR A 64 7.47 -0.54 -13.65
CA TYR A 64 6.35 -0.85 -14.52
C TYR A 64 5.10 -1.06 -13.69
N TYR A 65 3.95 -0.50 -14.09
CA TYR A 65 2.66 -0.87 -13.50
C TYR A 65 1.61 -1.25 -14.54
N TRP A 66 0.74 -2.18 -14.15
CA TRP A 66 -0.29 -2.74 -15.04
C TRP A 66 -1.38 -1.72 -15.42
N LEU A 67 -1.86 -1.83 -16.66
CA LEU A 67 -3.15 -1.32 -17.10
C LEU A 67 -4.12 -2.49 -17.32
N GLN A 68 -5.41 -2.18 -17.43
CA GLN A 68 -6.43 -3.22 -17.63
C GLN A 68 -6.41 -3.85 -19.02
N ASN A 69 -5.88 -3.19 -20.05
CA ASN A 69 -6.05 -3.59 -21.44
C ASN A 69 -4.90 -4.49 -21.92
N SER A 70 -5.15 -5.25 -22.98
CA SER A 70 -4.21 -6.07 -23.72
C SER A 70 -3.64 -5.33 -24.94
N ASP A 71 -2.57 -5.87 -25.49
CA ASP A 71 -2.04 -5.48 -26.80
C ASP A 71 -2.75 -6.17 -27.97
N ARG A 72 -3.77 -7.00 -27.68
CA ARG A 72 -4.53 -7.86 -28.61
C ARG A 72 -3.79 -9.11 -29.10
N ASP A 73 -2.55 -9.32 -28.67
CA ASP A 73 -1.75 -10.54 -28.91
C ASP A 73 -1.61 -11.39 -27.64
N GLY A 74 -2.26 -10.98 -26.54
CA GLY A 74 -2.37 -11.72 -25.29
C GLY A 74 -1.39 -11.28 -24.21
N ASP A 75 -0.59 -10.24 -24.47
CA ASP A 75 0.18 -9.52 -23.48
C ASP A 75 -0.63 -8.32 -22.95
N VAL A 76 -0.21 -7.77 -21.82
CA VAL A 76 -0.97 -6.78 -21.06
C VAL A 76 -0.25 -5.46 -21.12
N LEU A 77 -0.99 -4.39 -21.38
CA LEU A 77 -0.45 -3.05 -21.42
C LEU A 77 0.00 -2.61 -20.02
N SER A 78 1.08 -1.85 -19.99
CA SER A 78 1.65 -1.27 -18.79
C SER A 78 2.13 0.15 -19.06
N ILE A 79 2.45 0.86 -17.99
CA ILE A 79 3.20 2.11 -18.05
C ILE A 79 4.64 1.78 -17.71
N GLY A 80 5.56 2.23 -18.55
CA GLY A 80 6.99 2.09 -18.39
C GLY A 80 7.59 3.08 -17.39
N PRO A 81 8.84 2.85 -16.99
CA PRO A 81 9.54 3.71 -16.04
C PRO A 81 9.79 5.13 -16.55
N ASP A 82 9.79 5.34 -17.86
CA ASP A 82 9.91 6.65 -18.52
C ASP A 82 8.56 7.38 -18.65
N GLY A 83 7.44 6.68 -18.44
CA GLY A 83 6.08 7.21 -18.55
C GLY A 83 5.38 6.87 -19.85
N ASP A 84 6.02 6.09 -20.72
CA ASP A 84 5.45 5.65 -21.98
C ASP A 84 4.67 4.33 -21.82
N SER A 85 3.81 4.04 -22.80
CA SER A 85 3.07 2.77 -22.84
C SER A 85 4.00 1.63 -23.23
N ASP A 86 3.91 0.51 -22.52
CA ASP A 86 4.63 -0.73 -22.82
C ASP A 86 3.67 -1.94 -22.78
N CYS A 87 4.17 -3.12 -23.10
CA CYS A 87 3.47 -4.40 -23.04
C CYS A 87 4.31 -5.41 -22.27
N LEU A 88 3.69 -6.10 -21.32
CA LEU A 88 4.34 -7.12 -20.50
C LEU A 88 3.54 -8.42 -20.52
N VAL A 89 4.26 -9.53 -20.47
CA VAL A 89 3.65 -10.85 -20.40
C VAL A 89 2.83 -10.97 -19.12
N ARG A 90 1.54 -11.29 -19.26
CA ARG A 90 0.53 -11.37 -18.17
C ARG A 90 0.91 -12.24 -16.96
N ILE A 91 1.82 -13.20 -17.14
CA ILE A 91 2.27 -14.10 -16.07
C ILE A 91 3.38 -13.50 -15.19
N ARG A 92 3.97 -12.38 -15.61
CA ARG A 92 5.00 -11.67 -14.84
C ARG A 92 4.43 -11.13 -13.54
N ARG A 93 5.25 -11.12 -12.50
CA ARG A 93 4.96 -10.57 -11.17
C ARG A 93 5.74 -9.28 -10.87
N SER A 94 6.60 -8.87 -11.80
CA SER A 94 7.53 -7.76 -11.63
C SER A 94 6.96 -6.38 -11.94
N SER A 95 5.67 -6.31 -12.28
CA SER A 95 4.98 -5.04 -12.47
C SER A 95 4.10 -4.75 -11.27
N GLY A 96 4.17 -3.51 -10.78
CA GLY A 96 3.44 -3.06 -9.62
C GLY A 96 2.00 -2.67 -9.92
N VAL A 97 1.33 -2.28 -8.85
CA VAL A 97 -0.08 -1.93 -8.81
C VAL A 97 -0.20 -0.47 -8.40
N ARG A 98 -0.45 0.40 -9.38
CA ARG A 98 -0.96 1.74 -9.13
C ARG A 98 -2.48 1.66 -9.03
N ALA A 99 -2.97 1.50 -7.80
CA ALA A 99 -4.38 1.26 -7.55
C ALA A 99 -5.22 2.49 -7.88
N ALA A 100 -6.48 2.27 -8.22
CA ALA A 100 -7.48 3.30 -8.48
C ALA A 100 -8.82 2.93 -7.84
N LEU A 101 -9.62 3.93 -7.49
CA LEU A 101 -11.01 3.76 -7.06
C LEU A 101 -11.80 5.06 -7.23
N PRO A 102 -13.14 4.99 -7.34
CA PRO A 102 -13.99 6.17 -7.29
C PRO A 102 -13.95 6.80 -5.90
N TYR A 103 -13.69 8.11 -5.80
CA TYR A 103 -13.71 8.87 -4.56
C TYR A 103 -15.09 8.84 -3.90
N SER A 104 -16.16 8.88 -4.70
CA SER A 104 -17.54 8.66 -4.24
C SER A 104 -17.72 7.41 -3.37
N SER A 105 -16.91 6.36 -3.56
CA SER A 105 -16.96 5.12 -2.77
C SER A 105 -16.41 5.26 -1.35
N ILE A 106 -15.63 6.32 -1.06
CA ILE A 106 -14.99 6.53 0.25
C ILE A 106 -15.40 7.83 0.95
N GLN A 107 -16.26 8.66 0.33
CA GLN A 107 -16.68 9.97 0.88
C GLN A 107 -17.22 9.90 2.31
N ASN A 108 -17.82 8.77 2.70
CA ASN A 108 -18.39 8.56 4.04
C ASN A 108 -17.44 7.84 5.00
N LEU A 109 -16.21 7.54 4.59
CA LEU A 109 -15.19 6.86 5.38
C LEU A 109 -14.15 7.87 5.91
N PRO A 110 -13.39 7.54 6.97
CA PRO A 110 -12.32 8.40 7.46
C PRO A 110 -11.23 8.62 6.39
N HIS A 111 -11.03 9.86 5.98
CA HIS A 111 -9.96 10.28 5.08
C HIS A 111 -9.60 11.75 5.35
N THR A 112 -8.43 12.18 4.87
CA THR A 112 -8.05 13.60 4.87
C THR A 112 -7.86 14.07 3.44
N ILE A 113 -8.04 15.37 3.18
CA ILE A 113 -7.87 15.99 1.86
C ILE A 113 -7.04 17.26 2.02
N LYS A 114 -6.05 17.43 1.15
CA LYS A 114 -5.30 18.67 1.00
C LYS A 114 -5.12 19.00 -0.49
N THR A 115 -5.22 20.28 -0.85
CA THR A 115 -4.96 20.72 -2.21
C THR A 115 -3.47 20.93 -2.45
N ARG A 116 -2.92 20.31 -3.49
CA ARG A 116 -1.53 20.48 -3.92
C ARG A 116 -1.35 21.77 -4.76
N PRO A 117 -0.13 22.32 -4.85
CA PRO A 117 0.15 23.51 -5.67
C PRO A 117 -0.23 23.37 -7.15
N ASN A 118 -0.23 22.14 -7.69
CA ASN A 118 -0.65 21.85 -9.07
C ASN A 118 -2.17 21.66 -9.23
N GLY A 119 -2.96 21.96 -8.20
CA GLY A 119 -4.42 21.89 -8.23
C GLY A 119 -5.02 20.50 -7.97
N LEU A 120 -4.19 19.47 -7.82
CA LEU A 120 -4.68 18.14 -7.44
C LEU A 120 -5.11 18.08 -5.98
N GLU A 121 -6.08 17.22 -5.69
CA GLU A 121 -6.46 16.82 -4.35
C GLU A 121 -5.57 15.63 -3.95
N GLU A 122 -4.82 15.79 -2.86
CA GLU A 122 -4.13 14.71 -2.19
C GLU A 122 -5.01 14.20 -1.04
N ILE A 123 -5.34 12.92 -1.10
CA ILE A 123 -6.28 12.26 -0.19
C ILE A 123 -5.53 11.17 0.54
N THR A 124 -5.57 11.14 1.88
CA THR A 124 -5.01 10.02 2.65
C THR A 124 -6.14 9.08 3.08
N TYR A 125 -6.10 7.83 2.64
CA TYR A 125 -7.14 6.85 2.96
C TYR A 125 -6.56 5.43 2.98
N GLY A 126 -6.86 4.67 4.03
CA GLY A 126 -6.30 3.34 4.28
C GLY A 126 -4.82 3.37 4.67
N TYR A 127 -4.31 2.23 5.13
CA TYR A 127 -2.94 2.07 5.62
C TYR A 127 -2.29 0.83 5.02
N TYR A 128 -1.04 0.94 4.59
CA TYR A 128 -0.27 -0.19 4.06
C TYR A 128 1.22 -0.02 4.36
N PRO A 129 2.03 -1.10 4.36
CA PRO A 129 3.48 -0.96 4.48
C PRO A 129 3.99 -0.16 3.27
N GLY A 130 4.65 0.97 3.51
CA GLY A 130 5.10 1.87 2.45
C GLY A 130 6.62 1.94 2.32
N SER A 131 7.27 2.56 3.31
CA SER A 131 8.69 2.93 3.25
C SER A 131 9.54 2.22 4.33
N ALA A 132 10.77 1.86 3.97
CA ALA A 132 11.73 1.28 4.91
C ALA A 132 12.15 2.30 5.96
N THR A 133 12.22 1.85 7.22
CA THR A 133 12.68 2.72 8.30
C THR A 133 14.19 2.99 8.17
N ASN A 134 14.64 4.11 8.73
CA ASN A 134 16.07 4.43 8.75
C ASN A 134 16.87 3.36 9.52
N LYS A 135 18.18 3.29 9.26
CA LYS A 135 19.09 2.29 9.85
C LYS A 135 18.99 2.13 11.37
N PHE A 136 18.83 3.24 12.10
CA PHE A 136 18.73 3.20 13.56
C PHE A 136 17.45 2.48 13.99
N ILE A 137 16.31 2.84 13.40
CA ILE A 137 15.02 2.20 13.70
C ILE A 137 14.98 0.75 13.22
N GLN A 138 15.58 0.42 12.06
CA GLN A 138 15.75 -0.98 11.60
C GLN A 138 16.40 -1.83 12.69
N ARG A 139 17.52 -1.35 13.26
CA ARG A 139 18.26 -2.06 14.30
C ARG A 139 17.45 -2.16 15.59
N SER A 140 16.85 -1.07 16.04
CA SER A 140 16.07 -1.07 17.28
C SER A 140 14.88 -2.03 17.22
N LEU A 141 14.15 -2.06 16.10
CA LEU A 141 13.04 -2.99 15.89
C LEU A 141 13.52 -4.44 15.83
N GLU A 142 14.63 -4.71 15.13
CA GLU A 142 15.18 -6.05 15.01
C GLU A 142 15.71 -6.58 16.37
N ASP A 143 16.40 -5.73 17.14
CA ASP A 143 16.87 -6.07 18.49
C ASP A 143 15.68 -6.37 19.42
N SER A 144 14.64 -5.52 19.41
CA SER A 144 13.42 -5.75 20.21
C SER A 144 12.63 -6.99 19.77
N TYR A 145 12.58 -7.28 18.47
CA TYR A 145 11.94 -8.50 17.96
C TYR A 145 12.66 -9.76 18.43
N ASN A 146 13.99 -9.79 18.32
CA ASN A 146 14.80 -10.93 18.74
C ASN A 146 14.82 -11.12 20.26
N ALA A 147 14.65 -10.04 21.03
CA ALA A 147 14.46 -10.09 22.49
C ALA A 147 13.05 -10.58 22.90
N GLY A 148 12.08 -10.59 21.98
CA GLY A 148 10.67 -10.88 22.28
C GLY A 148 9.91 -9.71 22.90
N ASP A 149 10.43 -8.49 22.78
CA ASP A 149 9.86 -7.27 23.37
C ASP A 149 8.80 -6.61 22.47
N LEU A 150 8.73 -6.98 21.18
CA LEU A 150 7.70 -6.48 20.26
C LEU A 150 6.41 -7.29 20.37
N THR A 151 5.31 -6.60 20.62
CA THR A 151 3.97 -7.19 20.60
C THR A 151 3.37 -7.08 19.22
N SER A 152 3.01 -8.22 18.62
CA SER A 152 2.18 -8.26 17.41
C SER A 152 0.80 -7.72 17.73
N ILE A 153 0.31 -6.80 16.89
CA ILE A 153 -1.07 -6.33 16.92
C ILE A 153 -1.99 -7.17 16.02
N GLY A 154 -1.46 -8.20 15.36
CA GLY A 154 -2.18 -9.13 14.49
C GLY A 154 -1.71 -9.11 13.02
N THR A 155 -2.33 -9.95 12.19
CA THR A 155 -2.07 -10.00 10.75
C THR A 155 -2.62 -8.74 10.07
N GLY A 156 -1.73 -7.96 9.47
CA GLY A 156 -2.05 -6.70 8.82
C GLY A 156 -2.32 -6.83 7.33
N CYS A 157 -1.51 -7.62 6.61
CA CYS A 157 -1.67 -7.83 5.17
C CYS A 157 -1.24 -9.23 4.72
N ILE A 158 -1.54 -9.57 3.46
CA ILE A 158 -1.18 -10.85 2.84
C ILE A 158 -0.48 -10.58 1.50
N PHE A 159 0.70 -11.15 1.32
CA PHE A 159 1.43 -11.12 0.06
C PHE A 159 1.29 -12.44 -0.71
N ASP A 160 1.58 -12.40 -2.02
CA ASP A 160 1.94 -13.61 -2.75
C ASP A 160 3.39 -13.99 -2.37
N GLY A 161 3.56 -15.17 -1.79
CA GLY A 161 4.84 -15.74 -1.35
C GLY A 161 5.66 -16.37 -2.47
N ARG A 162 5.13 -16.41 -3.70
CA ARG A 162 5.87 -16.90 -4.87
C ARG A 162 7.01 -15.97 -5.26
N LYS A 163 8.05 -16.52 -5.89
CA LYS A 163 9.08 -15.69 -6.50
C LYS A 163 8.53 -14.98 -7.73
N TYR A 164 9.19 -13.91 -8.14
CA TYR A 164 8.75 -13.12 -9.28
C TYR A 164 8.76 -13.90 -10.61
N ASP A 165 9.60 -14.94 -10.71
CA ASP A 165 9.82 -15.82 -11.85
C ASP A 165 9.06 -17.16 -11.78
N ASP A 166 8.31 -17.41 -10.71
CA ASP A 166 7.44 -18.60 -10.56
C ASP A 166 6.15 -18.47 -11.40
N TYR A 167 6.28 -18.31 -12.71
CA TYR A 167 5.19 -17.94 -13.62
C TYR A 167 4.00 -18.91 -13.60
N GLY A 168 4.28 -20.22 -13.52
CA GLY A 168 3.27 -21.28 -13.54
C GLY A 168 2.54 -21.50 -12.21
N GLU A 169 3.10 -21.02 -11.11
CA GLU A 169 2.63 -21.33 -9.77
C GLU A 169 1.38 -20.54 -9.39
N ASP A 170 0.51 -21.14 -8.58
CA ASP A 170 -0.65 -20.47 -8.00
C ASP A 170 -0.28 -19.66 -6.76
N PHE A 171 -1.09 -18.64 -6.46
CA PHE A 171 -0.91 -17.72 -5.34
C PHE A 171 -0.63 -18.48 -4.03
N LEU A 172 0.44 -18.10 -3.34
CA LEU A 172 0.82 -18.68 -2.05
C LEU A 172 0.66 -17.62 -0.96
N PRO A 173 -0.39 -17.68 -0.10
CA PRO A 173 -0.62 -16.64 0.90
C PRO A 173 0.52 -16.58 1.93
N GLU A 174 1.18 -15.43 2.00
CA GLU A 174 2.18 -15.10 3.03
C GLU A 174 1.60 -14.02 3.95
N LYS A 175 1.24 -14.39 5.18
CA LYS A 175 0.67 -13.46 6.16
C LYS A 175 1.77 -12.59 6.77
N GLN A 176 1.54 -11.28 6.77
CA GLN A 176 2.42 -10.32 7.40
C GLN A 176 1.79 -9.77 8.69
N GLU A 177 2.49 -9.96 9.81
CA GLU A 177 2.12 -9.36 11.08
C GLU A 177 2.56 -7.91 11.18
N TYR A 178 1.78 -7.13 11.92
CA TYR A 178 2.10 -5.76 12.31
C TYR A 178 2.50 -5.70 13.78
N PHE A 179 3.47 -4.85 14.08
CA PHE A 179 4.03 -4.64 15.41
C PHE A 179 3.92 -3.17 15.77
N GLU A 180 3.58 -2.87 17.02
CA GLU A 180 3.62 -1.52 17.55
C GLU A 180 4.99 -1.25 18.17
N TYR A 181 5.54 -0.07 17.87
CA TYR A 181 6.76 0.43 18.49
C TYR A 181 6.74 1.96 18.58
N ASN A 182 6.79 2.50 19.80
CA ASN A 182 6.80 3.94 20.09
C ASN A 182 5.62 4.72 19.47
N GLY A 183 4.43 4.12 19.43
CA GLY A 183 3.20 4.69 18.91
C GLY A 183 3.02 4.55 17.39
N GLU A 184 3.99 3.94 16.69
CA GLU A 184 3.95 3.70 15.26
C GLU A 184 3.87 2.20 14.95
N ILE A 185 3.39 1.86 13.75
CA ILE A 185 3.13 0.49 13.34
C ILE A 185 4.09 0.08 12.23
N TYR A 186 4.64 -1.13 12.34
CA TYR A 186 5.66 -1.64 11.44
C TYR A 186 5.35 -3.07 11.01
N ALA A 187 5.78 -3.41 9.79
CA ALA A 187 5.78 -4.76 9.24
C ALA A 187 7.23 -5.23 9.06
N ARG A 188 7.53 -6.45 9.53
CA ARG A 188 8.83 -7.10 9.30
C ARG A 188 8.76 -7.96 8.03
N ILE A 189 9.11 -7.40 6.89
CA ILE A 189 8.92 -8.02 5.58
C ILE A 189 10.20 -8.74 5.15
N ARG A 190 10.07 -10.00 4.74
CA ARG A 190 11.19 -10.73 4.10
C ARG A 190 11.31 -10.30 2.64
N ALA A 191 12.51 -9.90 2.22
CA ALA A 191 12.82 -9.55 0.85
C ALA A 191 12.65 -10.77 -0.07
N ASN A 192 11.77 -10.64 -1.05
CA ASN A 192 11.48 -11.56 -2.14
C ASN A 192 11.35 -10.74 -3.45
N SER A 193 12.44 -10.03 -3.75
CA SER A 193 12.53 -9.04 -4.82
C SER A 193 12.92 -9.67 -6.17
N GLY A 194 12.81 -8.88 -7.24
CA GLY A 194 13.24 -9.24 -8.59
C GLY A 194 14.75 -9.15 -8.84
N PHE A 195 15.57 -8.96 -7.78
CA PHE A 195 17.03 -8.80 -7.89
C PHE A 195 17.83 -10.10 -7.65
N ASP A 196 17.15 -11.23 -7.47
CA ASP A 196 17.77 -12.53 -7.19
C ASP A 196 18.81 -12.47 -6.05
N ASP A 197 20.04 -12.90 -6.31
CA ASP A 197 21.15 -12.89 -5.35
C ASP A 197 21.89 -11.54 -5.29
N THR A 198 21.42 -10.54 -6.03
CA THR A 198 22.05 -9.21 -6.13
C THR A 198 21.53 -8.28 -5.04
N TYR A 199 22.39 -7.38 -4.58
CA TYR A 199 22.00 -6.33 -3.66
C TYR A 199 21.20 -5.22 -4.36
N PHE A 200 20.18 -4.71 -3.68
CA PHE A 200 19.41 -3.53 -4.06
C PHE A 200 19.32 -2.55 -2.89
N THR A 201 19.10 -1.28 -3.20
CA THR A 201 18.97 -0.21 -2.20
C THR A 201 17.51 0.24 -2.11
N LEU A 202 17.02 0.46 -0.89
CA LEU A 202 15.67 0.99 -0.62
C LEU A 202 15.71 2.49 -0.30
N SER A 203 14.55 3.13 -0.07
CA SER A 203 14.47 4.57 0.18
C SER A 203 15.20 5.03 1.46
N ASN A 204 15.57 4.10 2.34
CA ASN A 204 16.36 4.35 3.54
C ASN A 204 17.88 4.33 3.32
N GLU A 205 18.34 4.23 2.06
CA GLU A 205 19.75 4.18 1.64
C GLU A 205 20.53 2.93 2.08
N GLU A 206 19.87 1.96 2.72
CA GLU A 206 20.49 0.70 3.11
C GLU A 206 20.39 -0.34 1.98
N LYS A 207 21.36 -1.26 1.94
CA LYS A 207 21.45 -2.33 0.94
C LYS A 207 20.93 -3.64 1.49
N TYR A 208 20.10 -4.31 0.70
CA TYR A 208 19.47 -5.58 1.03
C TYR A 208 19.63 -6.57 -0.11
N LYS A 209 19.44 -7.86 0.18
CA LYS A 209 19.29 -8.93 -0.80
C LYS A 209 18.13 -9.84 -0.42
N ASN A 210 17.71 -10.71 -1.33
CA ASN A 210 16.65 -11.66 -1.07
C ASN A 210 16.94 -12.50 0.20
N GLY A 211 15.90 -12.70 1.00
CA GLY A 211 15.97 -13.36 2.30
C GLY A 211 16.30 -12.45 3.50
N ASN A 212 16.76 -11.22 3.30
CA ASN A 212 16.87 -10.24 4.38
C ASN A 212 15.48 -9.85 4.92
N TYR A 213 15.40 -9.52 6.20
CA TYR A 213 14.19 -8.92 6.79
C TYR A 213 14.36 -7.41 6.88
N VAL A 214 13.31 -6.68 6.52
CA VAL A 214 13.28 -5.23 6.51
C VAL A 214 12.06 -4.74 7.27
N TRP A 215 12.26 -3.81 8.18
CA TRP A 215 11.18 -3.14 8.88
C TRP A 215 10.61 -2.00 8.04
N ILE A 216 9.37 -2.18 7.59
CA ILE A 216 8.63 -1.22 6.79
C ILE A 216 7.60 -0.53 7.68
N LYS A 217 7.53 0.80 7.61
CA LYS A 217 6.51 1.56 8.31
C LYS A 217 5.15 1.37 7.65
N VAL A 218 4.12 1.13 8.45
CA VAL A 218 2.73 1.10 7.99
C VAL A 218 2.18 2.51 8.07
N GLU A 219 1.88 3.11 6.91
CA GLU A 219 1.56 4.52 6.78
C GLU A 219 0.29 4.73 5.94
N PRO A 220 -0.39 5.90 6.06
CA PRO A 220 -1.54 6.21 5.24
C PRO A 220 -1.19 6.16 3.75
N ILE A 221 -2.06 5.53 2.94
CA ILE A 221 -1.88 5.56 1.49
C ILE A 221 -2.29 6.94 0.98
N VAL A 222 -1.41 7.54 0.18
CA VAL A 222 -1.66 8.80 -0.52
C VAL A 222 -2.30 8.51 -1.87
N TRP A 223 -3.44 9.13 -2.12
CA TRP A 223 -4.19 9.08 -3.37
C TRP A 223 -4.23 10.47 -4.01
N LEU A 224 -4.14 10.52 -5.33
CA LEU A 224 -4.20 11.74 -6.14
C LEU A 224 -5.48 11.74 -6.95
N LYS A 225 -6.17 12.88 -6.92
CA LYS A 225 -7.42 13.09 -7.64
C LYS A 225 -7.42 14.46 -8.29
N HIS A 226 -7.90 14.55 -9.53
CA HIS A 226 -8.24 15.84 -10.11
C HIS A 226 -9.65 16.26 -9.67
N PRO A 227 -9.91 17.53 -9.31
CA PRO A 227 -11.23 17.96 -8.83
C PRO A 227 -12.41 17.62 -9.77
N LEU A 228 -12.16 17.58 -11.09
CA LEU A 228 -13.16 17.26 -12.12
C LEU A 228 -13.41 15.77 -12.33
N ASP A 229 -12.55 14.88 -11.81
CA ASP A 229 -12.70 13.43 -11.95
C ASP A 229 -13.21 12.83 -10.65
N ASP A 230 -14.03 11.78 -10.71
CA ASP A 230 -14.38 11.00 -9.52
C ASP A 230 -13.30 9.95 -9.19
N ILE A 231 -12.48 9.54 -10.17
CA ILE A 231 -11.44 8.53 -9.94
C ILE A 231 -10.23 9.16 -9.26
N MET A 232 -9.75 8.50 -8.21
CA MET A 232 -8.46 8.77 -7.59
C MET A 232 -7.51 7.59 -7.78
N ILE A 233 -6.21 7.87 -7.89
CA ILE A 233 -5.15 6.86 -8.07
C ILE A 233 -4.13 6.94 -6.96
N SER A 234 -3.51 5.83 -6.59
CA SER A 234 -2.42 5.85 -5.62
C SER A 234 -1.24 6.65 -6.19
N GLU A 235 -0.60 7.45 -5.33
CA GLU A 235 0.56 8.25 -5.72
C GLU A 235 1.72 7.35 -6.17
N LYS A 236 1.91 6.25 -5.44
CA LYS A 236 2.93 5.23 -5.69
C LYS A 236 2.31 3.91 -6.12
N GLU A 237 3.10 3.06 -6.74
CA GLU A 237 2.79 1.63 -6.86
C GLU A 237 2.78 1.03 -5.44
N ILE A 238 1.60 0.55 -4.99
CA ILE A 238 1.41 0.12 -3.60
C ILE A 238 2.11 -1.22 -3.35
N ILE A 239 2.01 -2.13 -4.32
CA ILE A 239 2.48 -3.51 -4.20
C ILE A 239 2.88 -4.06 -5.57
N ALA A 240 3.70 -5.10 -5.59
CA ALA A 240 4.01 -5.94 -6.75
C ALA A 240 4.05 -7.41 -6.30
N GLY A 241 4.49 -8.33 -7.17
CA GLY A 241 4.61 -9.75 -6.80
C GLY A 241 3.39 -10.58 -7.14
N VAL A 242 2.34 -9.98 -7.71
CA VAL A 242 1.12 -10.65 -8.12
C VAL A 242 1.05 -10.64 -9.65
N ARG A 243 0.83 -11.80 -10.24
CA ARG A 243 0.69 -11.91 -11.70
C ARG A 243 -0.61 -11.28 -12.16
N PHE A 244 -0.62 -10.74 -13.38
CA PHE A 244 -1.83 -10.22 -13.97
C PHE A 244 -2.86 -11.33 -14.19
N ASP A 245 -2.50 -12.37 -14.95
CA ASP A 245 -3.41 -13.49 -15.23
C ASP A 245 -2.68 -14.83 -15.49
N LYS A 246 -3.43 -15.95 -15.43
CA LYS A 246 -2.98 -17.32 -15.74
C LYS A 246 -3.53 -17.85 -17.08
N THR A 247 -4.44 -17.14 -17.74
CA THR A 247 -5.21 -17.67 -18.90
C THR A 247 -4.32 -18.31 -19.96
N ILE A 248 -4.53 -19.62 -20.13
CA ILE A 248 -4.07 -20.41 -21.26
C ILE A 248 -4.90 -19.94 -22.46
N GLY A 249 -4.26 -19.44 -23.51
CA GLY A 249 -4.93 -18.86 -24.67
C GLY A 249 -4.90 -17.33 -24.78
N GLY A 250 -4.24 -16.64 -23.84
CA GLY A 250 -4.09 -15.18 -23.85
C GLY A 250 -5.13 -14.47 -23.00
N TYR A 251 -4.85 -13.21 -22.65
CA TYR A 251 -5.77 -12.35 -21.91
C TYR A 251 -6.84 -11.77 -22.85
N ASN A 252 -8.11 -11.76 -22.44
CA ASN A 252 -9.27 -11.45 -23.27
C ASN A 252 -9.86 -10.04 -23.03
N ASP A 253 -9.10 -9.14 -22.42
CA ASP A 253 -9.55 -7.79 -22.04
C ASP A 253 -10.66 -7.73 -20.97
N ASP A 254 -10.98 -8.83 -20.28
CA ASP A 254 -11.86 -8.82 -19.11
C ASP A 254 -11.06 -8.84 -17.80
N PHE A 255 -10.69 -7.64 -17.33
CA PHE A 255 -9.92 -7.48 -16.10
C PHE A 255 -10.59 -8.14 -14.89
N ASN A 256 -11.93 -8.25 -14.86
CA ASN A 256 -12.63 -8.81 -13.71
C ASN A 256 -12.38 -10.30 -13.50
N THR A 257 -11.90 -11.00 -14.52
CA THR A 257 -11.60 -12.44 -14.46
C THR A 257 -10.15 -12.75 -14.09
N THR A 258 -9.31 -11.72 -13.99
CA THR A 258 -7.86 -11.86 -13.83
C THR A 258 -7.45 -12.23 -12.41
N LYS A 259 -6.23 -12.77 -12.26
CA LYS A 259 -5.64 -13.08 -10.95
C LYS A 259 -5.30 -11.82 -10.17
N LEU A 260 -4.89 -10.76 -10.85
CA LEU A 260 -4.66 -9.46 -10.21
C LEU A 260 -5.96 -8.90 -9.64
N LYS A 261 -7.07 -8.88 -10.41
CA LYS A 261 -8.37 -8.44 -9.86
C LYS A 261 -8.80 -9.28 -8.66
N TRP A 262 -8.68 -10.60 -8.75
CA TRP A 262 -8.99 -11.49 -7.62
C TRP A 262 -8.18 -11.10 -6.37
N PHE A 263 -6.89 -10.80 -6.51
CA PHE A 263 -6.05 -10.35 -5.41
C PHE A 263 -6.50 -9.00 -4.84
N LEU A 264 -6.84 -8.03 -5.71
CA LEU A 264 -7.37 -6.74 -5.29
C LEU A 264 -8.63 -6.90 -4.43
N ASP A 265 -9.58 -7.73 -4.85
CA ASP A 265 -10.85 -7.92 -4.14
C ASP A 265 -10.73 -8.76 -2.87
N ASN A 266 -9.86 -9.77 -2.87
CA ASN A 266 -9.78 -10.74 -1.78
C ASN A 266 -8.76 -10.38 -0.71
N HIS A 267 -7.74 -9.59 -1.07
CA HIS A 267 -6.61 -9.23 -0.21
C HIS A 267 -6.44 -7.72 -0.10
N LEU A 268 -5.90 -7.04 -1.13
CA LEU A 268 -5.44 -5.65 -0.99
C LEU A 268 -6.54 -4.70 -0.47
N SER A 269 -7.78 -4.80 -0.99
CA SER A 269 -8.89 -3.95 -0.54
C SER A 269 -9.24 -4.11 0.94
N LYS A 270 -8.99 -5.29 1.52
CA LYS A 270 -9.17 -5.57 2.95
C LYS A 270 -7.94 -5.14 3.74
N ASP A 271 -6.75 -5.41 3.21
CA ASP A 271 -5.48 -5.12 3.85
C ASP A 271 -5.32 -3.63 4.15
N ILE A 272 -5.75 -2.75 3.23
CA ILE A 272 -5.67 -1.30 3.44
C ILE A 272 -6.57 -0.80 4.59
N LEU A 273 -7.52 -1.61 5.05
CA LEU A 273 -8.41 -1.32 6.17
C LEU A 273 -8.08 -2.15 7.42
N SER A 274 -7.17 -3.12 7.33
CA SER A 274 -6.85 -4.04 8.41
C SER A 274 -6.36 -3.30 9.65
N LEU A 275 -5.53 -2.26 9.50
CA LEU A 275 -4.99 -1.56 10.66
C LEU A 275 -6.09 -0.91 11.51
N ASP A 276 -7.08 -0.27 10.87
CA ASP A 276 -8.20 0.34 11.59
C ASP A 276 -9.04 -0.71 12.32
N LYS A 277 -9.18 -1.90 11.73
CA LYS A 277 -9.84 -3.03 12.38
C LYS A 277 -9.04 -3.52 13.59
N LEU A 278 -7.74 -3.77 13.44
CA LEU A 278 -6.87 -4.22 14.53
C LEU A 278 -6.86 -3.22 15.70
N LYS A 279 -6.77 -1.91 15.42
CA LYS A 279 -6.84 -0.87 16.45
C LYS A 279 -8.19 -0.87 17.19
N LYS A 280 -9.30 -1.06 16.48
CA LYS A 280 -10.64 -1.17 17.10
C LYS A 280 -10.76 -2.41 17.98
N ASP A 281 -10.24 -3.55 17.53
CA ASP A 281 -10.30 -4.81 18.28
C ASP A 281 -9.45 -4.72 19.56
N ILE A 282 -8.25 -4.13 19.49
CA ILE A 282 -7.42 -3.83 20.67
C ILE A 282 -8.14 -2.91 21.65
N ASN A 283 -8.75 -1.84 21.15
CA ASN A 283 -9.46 -0.88 21.99
C ASN A 283 -10.68 -1.51 22.68
N LYS A 284 -11.47 -2.34 21.97
CA LYS A 284 -12.61 -3.09 22.56
C LYS A 284 -12.18 -4.04 23.67
N ASN A 285 -11.01 -4.65 23.54
CA ASN A 285 -10.48 -5.55 24.58
C ASN A 285 -9.98 -4.80 25.82
N ASN A 286 -9.63 -3.52 25.68
CA ASN A 286 -9.01 -2.72 26.75
C ASN A 286 -9.96 -1.69 27.38
N TYR A 287 -11.03 -1.31 26.70
CA TYR A 287 -11.92 -0.21 27.07
C TYR A 287 -13.38 -0.54 26.73
N SER A 288 -14.31 -0.01 27.53
CA SER A 288 -15.74 -0.09 27.23
C SER A 288 -16.11 0.76 26.01
N ASP A 289 -17.24 0.43 25.36
CA ASP A 289 -17.70 1.14 24.15
C ASP A 289 -17.89 2.66 24.37
N ASP A 290 -18.30 3.08 25.56
CA ASP A 290 -18.46 4.49 25.94
C ASP A 290 -17.11 5.22 26.06
N GLU A 291 -16.07 4.53 26.54
CA GLU A 291 -14.70 5.04 26.61
C GLU A 291 -14.09 5.17 25.21
N ILE A 292 -14.31 4.18 24.33
CA ILE A 292 -13.84 4.21 22.93
C ILE A 292 -14.46 5.37 22.16
N LYS A 293 -15.77 5.59 22.31
CA LYS A 293 -16.48 6.70 21.66
C LYS A 293 -15.94 8.05 22.11
N THR A 294 -15.59 8.16 23.40
CA THR A 294 -14.98 9.37 23.97
C THR A 294 -13.57 9.59 23.42
N ILE A 295 -12.72 8.56 23.41
CA ILE A 295 -11.33 8.63 22.88
C ILE A 295 -11.32 9.01 21.39
N ASN A 296 -12.16 8.36 20.58
CA ASN A 296 -12.22 8.62 19.14
C ASN A 296 -12.65 10.07 18.85
N ASN A 297 -13.61 10.61 19.60
CA ASN A 297 -13.98 12.03 19.50
C ASN A 297 -12.82 12.97 19.86
N PHE A 298 -12.01 12.62 20.87
CA PHE A 298 -10.84 13.42 21.24
C PHE A 298 -9.72 13.40 20.20
N ILE A 299 -9.45 12.25 19.57
CA ILE A 299 -8.44 12.14 18.50
C ILE A 299 -8.90 12.94 17.27
N TYR A 300 -10.15 12.77 16.83
CA TYR A 300 -10.72 13.51 15.70
C TYR A 300 -10.69 15.03 15.91
N LEU A 301 -10.87 15.52 17.14
CA LEU A 301 -10.80 16.95 17.44
C LEU A 301 -9.37 17.51 17.42
N ASN A 302 -8.37 16.70 17.76
CA ASN A 302 -6.96 17.11 17.74
C ASN A 302 -6.38 17.13 16.32
N GLU A 303 -6.75 16.18 15.46
CA GLU A 303 -6.33 16.16 14.04
C GLU A 303 -6.91 17.34 13.25
N ASN A 304 -8.06 17.85 13.66
CA ASN A 304 -8.72 19.04 13.07
C ASN A 304 -8.27 20.39 13.68
N GLY A 305 -7.15 20.43 14.39
CA GLY A 305 -6.46 21.69 14.75
C GLY A 305 -7.09 22.52 15.87
N LYS A 306 -7.94 21.97 16.74
CA LYS A 306 -8.34 22.67 17.98
C LYS A 306 -7.45 22.26 19.15
N THR A 307 -6.46 23.09 19.44
CA THR A 307 -5.54 22.93 20.57
C THR A 307 -6.29 22.92 21.91
N LEU A 308 -6.32 21.79 22.61
CA LEU A 308 -6.67 21.73 24.03
C LEU A 308 -5.51 21.14 24.83
N LYS A 309 -5.09 21.89 25.86
CA LYS A 309 -3.95 21.62 26.74
C LYS A 309 -3.92 20.15 27.21
N LYS A 310 -2.78 19.49 27.02
CA LYS A 310 -2.43 18.16 27.58
C LYS A 310 -2.93 18.03 29.03
N LYS A 311 -4.01 17.29 29.25
CA LYS A 311 -4.21 16.60 30.53
C LYS A 311 -3.54 15.24 30.38
N LYS A 312 -2.41 15.06 31.09
CA LYS A 312 -1.76 13.77 31.33
C LYS A 312 -2.82 12.76 31.76
N ILE A 313 -3.18 11.81 30.89
CA ILE A 313 -3.83 10.58 31.33
C ILE A 313 -2.71 9.70 31.90
N ILE A 314 -2.40 9.91 33.18
CA ILE A 314 -1.73 8.90 33.99
C ILE A 314 -2.83 7.96 34.45
N VAL A 315 -2.90 6.75 33.89
CA VAL A 315 -3.65 5.66 34.53
C VAL A 315 -2.64 4.61 34.94
N LYS A 316 -2.38 4.62 36.26
CA LYS A 316 -1.68 3.57 36.99
C LYS A 316 -2.29 2.22 36.63
N ALA A 317 -1.47 1.29 36.15
CA ALA A 317 -1.74 -0.13 36.25
C ALA A 317 -2.01 -0.46 37.74
N LYS A 318 -3.27 -0.68 38.08
CA LYS A 318 -3.61 -1.29 39.37
C LYS A 318 -3.22 -2.76 39.24
N ARG A 319 -2.13 -3.11 39.93
CA ARG A 319 -1.83 -4.47 40.40
C ARG A 319 -3.14 -5.19 40.75
N LYS A 320 -3.48 -6.24 40.01
CA LYS A 320 -4.22 -7.35 40.59
C LYS A 320 -3.20 -8.18 41.39
N SER A 321 -2.99 -7.77 42.63
CA SER A 321 -2.55 -8.66 43.70
C SER A 321 -3.80 -9.12 44.44
N ASN A 322 -4.04 -10.43 44.39
CA ASN A 322 -4.80 -11.30 45.29
C ASN A 322 -6.09 -10.79 45.95
N ASN A 323 -7.19 -11.47 45.65
CA ASN A 323 -7.77 -12.44 46.59
C ASN A 323 -8.33 -13.64 45.81
#